data_AF-A0A849WWW1-F1
#
_entry.id   AF-A0A849WWW1-F1
#
_cell.length_a   1.000
_cell.length_b   1.000
_cell.length_c   1.000
_cell.angle_alpha   90.00
_cell.angle_beta   90.00
_cell.angle_gamma   90.00
#
_symmetry.space_group_name_H-M   'P 1'
#
loop_
_entity.id
_entity.type
_entity.pdbx_description
1 polymer ?
#
loop_
_entity_poly.entity_id
_entity_poly.type
_entity_poly.pdbx_seq_one_letter_code
_entity_poly.pdbx_strand_id
1 'polypeptide(L)'
;MRELDLQLTAAIVLTMILSVYDPLWMFVIPSIGIAHRAWVQSGVREARRQLERKIDALDAILEARERERHKPQLLTAPTPPEEKRAEPPRVRVPPSGDGESSVLIEFPRRHGRAHEVLGVPEDADTRLIQRAFRYWIRQYHPDRPHAGSDVEMARKLTGARAELLRRRLIRRYRKNAA
;
A
#
# COMPACT_ATOMS: atom_id res chain seq x y z
N MET A 1 9.80 19.99 25.47
CA MET A 1 11.16 19.57 25.06
C MET A 1 12.17 19.50 26.21
N ARG A 2 12.07 20.30 27.29
CA ARG A 2 13.09 20.32 28.37
C ARG A 2 13.10 19.10 29.31
N GLU A 3 12.03 18.33 29.35
CA GLU A 3 11.87 17.24 30.32
C GLU A 3 12.55 15.94 29.86
N LEU A 4 12.60 15.70 28.55
CA LEU A 4 13.34 14.58 27.95
C LEU A 4 14.86 14.77 28.09
N ASP A 5 15.35 16.02 27.98
CA ASP A 5 16.77 16.32 28.16
C ASP A 5 17.23 16.09 29.61
N LEU A 6 16.38 16.42 30.59
CA LEU A 6 16.71 16.23 32.00
C LEU A 6 16.81 14.75 32.37
N GLN A 7 15.90 13.91 31.86
CA GLN A 7 15.95 12.47 32.10
C GLN A 7 17.16 11.81 31.43
N LEU A 8 17.50 12.24 30.22
CA LEU A 8 18.68 11.73 29.51
C LEU A 8 19.97 12.10 30.27
N THR A 9 20.06 13.32 30.76
CA THR A 9 21.24 13.80 31.50
C THR A 9 21.39 13.06 32.83
N ALA A 10 20.29 12.86 33.58
CA ALA A 10 20.29 12.09 34.82
C ALA A 10 20.69 10.63 34.61
N ALA A 11 20.22 10.00 33.54
CA ALA A 11 20.58 8.62 33.20
C ALA A 11 22.09 8.49 32.89
N ILE A 12 22.67 9.43 32.14
CA ILE A 12 24.11 9.43 31.82
C ILE A 12 24.96 9.56 33.09
N VAL A 13 24.60 10.50 33.97
CA VAL A 13 25.35 10.73 35.22
C VAL A 13 25.25 9.52 36.15
N LEU A 14 24.07 8.92 36.30
CA LEU A 14 23.89 7.72 37.11
C LEU A 14 24.71 6.53 36.56
N THR A 15 24.77 6.39 35.23
CA THR A 15 25.55 5.33 34.58
C THR A 15 27.06 5.51 34.83
N MET A 16 27.55 6.76 34.80
CA MET A 16 28.95 7.05 35.12
C MET A 16 29.29 6.77 36.58
N ILE A 17 28.43 7.19 37.52
CA ILE A 17 28.64 6.94 38.96
C ILE A 17 28.68 5.44 39.26
N LEU A 18 27.77 4.66 38.66
CA LEU A 18 27.74 3.20 38.84
C LEU A 18 28.97 2.51 38.23
N SER A 19 29.59 3.06 37.17
CA SER A 19 30.80 2.48 36.58
C SER A 19 32.06 2.59 37.46
N VAL A 20 32.07 3.52 38.42
CA VAL A 20 33.23 3.78 39.29
C VAL A 20 33.21 2.91 40.54
N TYR A 21 32.03 2.49 41.00
CA TYR A 21 31.88 1.91 42.35
C TYR A 21 31.85 0.38 42.43
N ASP A 22 31.77 -0.36 41.32
CA ASP A 22 31.71 -1.83 41.43
C ASP A 22 32.14 -2.57 40.14
N PRO A 23 33.35 -3.18 40.09
CA PRO A 23 33.84 -3.93 38.93
C PRO A 23 33.08 -5.25 38.66
N LEU A 24 32.13 -5.66 39.53
CA LEU A 24 31.31 -6.85 39.32
C LEU A 24 30.14 -6.65 38.32
N TRP A 25 29.84 -5.42 37.90
CA TRP A 25 28.73 -5.16 36.96
C TRP A 25 28.99 -5.58 35.51
N MET A 26 30.24 -5.83 35.11
CA MET A 26 30.55 -6.29 33.74
C MET A 26 29.95 -7.67 33.41
N PHE A 27 29.54 -8.46 34.40
CA PHE A 27 28.94 -9.79 34.19
C PHE A 27 27.40 -9.80 34.11
N VAL A 28 26.70 -8.68 34.40
CA VAL A 28 25.22 -8.63 34.43
C VAL A 28 24.63 -7.99 33.17
N ILE A 29 25.43 -7.26 32.38
CA ILE A 29 24.99 -6.48 31.22
C ILE A 29 24.53 -7.31 29.99
N PRO A 30 25.03 -8.53 29.69
CA PRO A 30 24.57 -9.27 28.52
C PRO A 30 23.09 -9.70 28.60
N SER A 31 22.57 -9.91 29.81
CA SER A 31 21.22 -10.46 30.04
C SER A 31 20.11 -9.43 29.80
N ILE A 32 20.39 -8.16 30.07
CA ILE A 32 19.42 -7.06 29.90
C ILE A 32 19.19 -6.75 28.41
N GLY A 33 20.26 -6.85 27.60
CA GLY A 33 20.17 -6.62 26.15
C GLY A 33 19.27 -7.61 25.41
N ILE A 34 19.24 -8.87 25.84
CA ILE A 34 18.43 -9.93 25.20
C ILE A 34 16.95 -9.76 25.52
N ALA A 35 16.60 -9.45 26.78
CA ALA A 35 15.22 -9.23 27.20
C ALA A 35 14.62 -7.96 26.54
N HIS A 36 15.38 -6.87 26.45
CA HIS A 36 14.94 -5.65 25.79
C HIS A 36 14.70 -5.86 24.29
N ARG A 37 15.58 -6.60 23.61
CA ARG A 37 15.42 -6.91 22.18
C ARG A 37 14.20 -7.79 21.92
N ALA A 38 13.92 -8.76 22.80
CA ALA A 38 12.71 -9.60 22.72
C ALA A 38 11.42 -8.78 22.93
N TRP A 39 11.43 -7.83 23.87
CA TRP A 39 10.29 -6.94 24.14
C TRP A 39 10.03 -5.95 22.99
N VAL A 40 11.08 -5.36 22.41
CA VAL A 40 10.94 -4.51 21.22
C VAL A 40 10.42 -5.32 20.03
N GLN A 41 10.91 -6.54 19.83
CA GLN A 41 10.42 -7.41 18.76
C GLN A 41 8.99 -7.90 18.96
N SER A 42 8.53 -8.10 20.20
CA SER A 42 7.14 -8.45 20.47
C SER A 42 6.20 -7.27 20.22
N GLY A 43 6.60 -6.06 20.61
CA GLY A 43 5.87 -4.83 20.31
C GLY A 43 5.71 -4.56 18.80
N VAL A 44 6.79 -4.77 18.02
CA VAL A 44 6.75 -4.62 16.56
C VAL A 44 5.82 -5.65 15.91
N ARG A 45 5.80 -6.90 16.41
CA ARG A 45 4.88 -7.93 15.91
C ARG A 45 3.42 -7.57 16.20
N GLU A 46 3.13 -7.06 17.38
CA GLU A 46 1.76 -6.67 17.75
C GLU A 46 1.29 -5.44 16.96
N ALA A 47 2.15 -4.43 16.79
CA ALA A 47 1.87 -3.27 15.95
C ALA A 47 1.60 -3.68 14.49
N ARG A 48 2.33 -4.66 13.96
CA ARG A 48 2.11 -5.22 12.63
C ARG A 48 0.75 -5.91 12.53
N ARG A 49 0.37 -6.75 13.50
CA ARG A 49 -0.96 -7.39 13.53
C ARG A 49 -2.08 -6.36 13.59
N GLN A 50 -1.92 -5.29 14.37
CA GLN A 50 -2.90 -4.21 14.42
C GLN A 50 -3.04 -3.49 13.08
N LEU A 51 -1.94 -3.29 12.37
CA LEU A 51 -1.96 -2.68 11.05
C LEU A 51 -2.65 -3.59 10.03
N GLU A 52 -2.33 -4.89 10.02
CA GLU A 52 -2.96 -5.89 9.15
C GLU A 52 -4.49 -5.93 9.38
N ARG A 53 -4.95 -5.98 10.65
CA ARG A 53 -6.40 -5.91 10.97
C ARG A 53 -7.06 -4.62 10.46
N LYS A 54 -6.36 -3.49 10.50
CA LYS A 54 -6.89 -2.21 9.98
C LYS A 54 -6.99 -2.22 8.46
N ILE A 55 -6.04 -2.84 7.76
CA ILE A 55 -6.08 -3.00 6.31
C ILE A 55 -7.28 -3.88 5.94
N ASP A 56 -7.45 -5.03 6.58
CA ASP A 56 -8.58 -5.93 6.32
C ASP A 56 -9.94 -5.26 6.61
N ALA A 57 -10.03 -4.46 7.67
CA ALA A 57 -11.23 -3.70 7.99
C ALA A 57 -11.56 -2.63 6.93
N LEU A 58 -10.54 -1.98 6.35
CA LEU A 58 -10.74 -1.01 5.28
C LEU A 58 -11.19 -1.68 3.98
N ASP A 59 -10.63 -2.83 3.65
CA ASP A 59 -11.05 -3.61 2.47
C ASP A 59 -12.50 -4.09 2.62
N ALA A 60 -12.90 -4.54 3.81
CA ALA A 60 -14.29 -4.92 4.09
C ALA A 60 -15.28 -3.75 3.95
N ILE A 61 -14.90 -2.55 4.38
CA ILE A 61 -15.72 -1.34 4.21
C ILE A 61 -15.85 -0.98 2.72
N LEU A 62 -14.76 -1.10 1.96
CA LEU A 62 -14.75 -0.81 0.54
C LEU A 62 -15.66 -1.78 -0.23
N GLU A 63 -15.57 -3.08 0.06
CA GLU A 63 -16.47 -4.09 -0.50
C GLU A 63 -17.93 -3.85 -0.12
N ALA A 64 -18.22 -3.50 1.14
CA ALA A 64 -19.58 -3.19 1.58
C ALA A 64 -20.17 -2.01 0.79
N ARG A 65 -19.36 -0.97 0.56
CA ARG A 65 -19.77 0.21 -0.21
C ARG A 65 -20.00 -0.11 -1.69
N GLU A 66 -19.22 -1.02 -2.27
CA GLU A 66 -19.45 -1.50 -3.64
C GLU A 66 -20.76 -2.29 -3.74
N ARG A 67 -21.08 -3.14 -2.74
CA ARG A 67 -22.37 -3.85 -2.69
C ARG A 67 -23.55 -2.90 -2.59
N GLU A 68 -23.43 -1.81 -1.82
CA GLU A 68 -24.49 -0.79 -1.74
C GLU A 68 -24.70 -0.05 -3.07
N ARG A 69 -23.63 0.24 -3.82
CA ARG A 69 -23.73 0.83 -5.16
C ARG A 69 -24.39 -0.10 -6.17
N HIS A 70 -24.23 -1.41 -6.00
CA HIS A 70 -24.84 -2.42 -6.86
C HIS A 70 -26.22 -2.89 -6.39
N LYS A 71 -26.76 -2.33 -5.30
CA LYS A 71 -28.15 -2.58 -4.92
C LYS A 71 -29.05 -1.85 -5.93
N PRO A 72 -29.77 -2.56 -6.83
CA PRO A 72 -30.67 -1.90 -7.75
C PRO A 72 -31.67 -1.11 -6.93
N GLN A 73 -31.78 0.19 -7.21
CA GLN A 73 -32.83 1.04 -6.65
C GLN A 73 -34.18 0.48 -7.13
N LEU A 74 -34.74 -0.45 -6.36
CA LEU A 74 -36.15 -0.80 -6.43
C LEU A 74 -36.92 0.42 -5.93
N LEU A 75 -37.23 1.31 -6.87
CA LEU A 75 -38.20 2.39 -6.72
C LEU A 75 -39.54 1.79 -6.29
N THR A 76 -39.82 1.83 -4.99
CA THR A 76 -41.19 1.74 -4.48
C THR A 76 -41.67 3.14 -4.14
N ALA A 77 -42.37 3.76 -5.09
CA ALA A 77 -43.39 4.76 -4.80
C ALA A 77 -44.75 4.14 -5.19
N PRO A 78 -45.78 4.17 -4.34
CA PRO A 78 -47.08 3.64 -4.67
C PRO A 78 -47.85 4.69 -5.48
N THR A 79 -48.20 4.36 -6.72
CA THR A 79 -49.23 5.09 -7.47
C THR A 79 -50.04 4.07 -8.27
N PRO A 80 -51.33 3.85 -7.93
CA PRO A 80 -52.30 3.22 -8.82
C PRO A 80 -53.19 4.30 -9.49
N PRO A 81 -53.97 4.00 -10.55
CA PRO A 81 -53.95 2.88 -11.50
C PRO A 81 -53.99 3.35 -12.98
N GLU A 82 -54.04 2.39 -13.92
CA GLU A 82 -54.54 2.54 -15.32
C GLU A 82 -53.64 3.34 -16.29
N GLU A 83 -53.46 3.04 -17.58
CA GLU A 83 -54.20 2.25 -18.57
C GLU A 83 -53.31 2.08 -19.85
N LYS A 84 -53.48 0.96 -20.56
CA LYS A 84 -53.24 0.71 -22.01
C LYS A 84 -51.85 0.95 -22.66
N ARG A 85 -51.32 -0.20 -23.10
CA ARG A 85 -50.94 -0.57 -24.49
C ARG A 85 -49.92 0.27 -25.28
N ALA A 86 -48.98 -0.52 -25.83
CA ALA A 86 -48.22 -0.38 -27.08
C ALA A 86 -46.82 0.26 -27.02
N GLU A 87 -45.80 -0.63 -27.02
CA GLU A 87 -44.45 -0.61 -27.65
C GLU A 87 -43.56 0.67 -27.62
N PRO A 88 -42.24 0.51 -27.39
CA PRO A 88 -41.32 0.26 -28.52
C PRO A 88 -40.11 -0.65 -28.14
N PRO A 89 -39.21 -1.02 -29.09
CA PRO A 89 -38.35 -2.18 -28.98
C PRO A 89 -37.31 -1.96 -27.88
N ARG A 90 -36.98 -3.04 -27.16
CA ARG A 90 -35.87 -3.07 -26.21
C ARG A 90 -34.58 -2.69 -26.92
N VAL A 91 -34.19 -1.41 -26.80
CA VAL A 91 -32.81 -0.97 -27.05
C VAL A 91 -31.98 -1.76 -26.04
N ARG A 92 -31.30 -2.79 -26.53
CA ARG A 92 -30.19 -3.42 -25.80
C ARG A 92 -29.20 -2.30 -25.57
N VAL A 93 -29.16 -1.76 -24.36
CA VAL A 93 -28.07 -0.89 -23.94
C VAL A 93 -26.81 -1.75 -24.08
N PRO A 94 -25.91 -1.45 -25.03
CA PRO A 94 -24.62 -2.13 -25.07
C PRO A 94 -23.95 -1.87 -23.72
N PRO A 95 -23.11 -2.79 -23.21
CA PRO A 95 -22.30 -2.47 -22.04
C PRO A 95 -21.58 -1.16 -22.39
N SER A 96 -21.84 -0.10 -21.61
CA SER A 96 -20.95 1.06 -21.60
C SER A 96 -19.60 0.51 -21.20
N GLY A 97 -18.84 0.10 -22.20
CA GLY A 97 -17.40 0.07 -22.15
C GLY A 97 -17.02 1.52 -21.99
N ASP A 98 -17.05 1.99 -20.75
CA ASP A 98 -16.30 3.14 -20.31
C ASP A 98 -14.92 2.88 -20.88
N GLY A 99 -14.59 3.59 -21.96
CA GLY A 99 -13.44 3.30 -22.79
C GLY A 99 -12.26 3.07 -21.89
N GLU A 100 -11.94 1.80 -21.65
CA GLU A 100 -10.66 1.38 -21.18
C GLU A 100 -9.78 1.78 -22.34
N SER A 101 -9.35 3.04 -22.28
CA SER A 101 -8.14 3.54 -22.90
C SER A 101 -7.20 2.38 -22.76
N SER A 102 -7.04 1.66 -23.87
CA SER A 102 -6.12 0.55 -24.00
C SER A 102 -4.78 1.22 -23.99
N VAL A 103 -4.42 1.79 -22.84
CA VAL A 103 -3.12 2.34 -22.59
C VAL A 103 -2.26 1.11 -22.68
N LEU A 104 -1.55 1.00 -23.79
CA LEU A 104 -0.62 -0.07 -24.06
C LEU A 104 0.31 -0.14 -22.85
N ILE A 105 0.07 -1.11 -21.98
CA ILE A 105 1.05 -1.50 -20.98
C ILE A 105 2.05 -2.31 -21.78
N GLU A 106 3.15 -1.65 -22.15
CA GLU A 106 4.22 -2.31 -22.90
C GLU A 106 4.83 -3.45 -22.07
N PHE A 107 5.45 -4.41 -22.75
CA PHE A 107 6.12 -5.49 -22.05
C PHE A 107 7.26 -4.92 -21.18
N PRO A 108 7.38 -5.32 -19.91
CA PRO A 108 8.28 -4.68 -18.98
C PRO A 108 9.70 -5.04 -19.38
N ARG A 109 10.54 -4.01 -19.52
CA ARG A 109 11.95 -4.24 -19.82
C ARG A 109 12.67 -4.69 -18.55
N ARG A 110 13.51 -5.73 -18.66
CA ARG A 110 14.32 -6.22 -17.53
C ARG A 110 15.36 -5.21 -17.03
N HIS A 111 15.69 -4.25 -17.88
CA HIS A 111 16.67 -3.19 -17.67
C HIS A 111 16.09 -1.88 -18.19
N GLY A 112 16.51 -0.77 -17.57
CA GLY A 112 16.09 0.56 -18.00
C GLY A 112 15.62 1.45 -16.86
N ARG A 113 15.00 2.56 -17.24
CA ARG A 113 14.40 3.52 -16.31
C ARG A 113 13.12 2.94 -15.69
N ALA A 114 12.70 3.50 -14.56
CA ALA A 114 11.54 2.99 -13.81
C ALA A 114 10.24 2.91 -14.65
N HIS A 115 10.03 3.81 -15.61
CA HIS A 115 8.86 3.78 -16.49
C HIS A 115 8.96 2.64 -17.54
N GLU A 116 10.16 2.39 -18.08
CA GLU A 116 10.43 1.27 -19.01
C GLU A 116 10.29 -0.10 -18.34
N VAL A 117 10.73 -0.20 -17.07
CA VAL A 117 10.59 -1.43 -16.27
C VAL A 117 9.12 -1.76 -15.99
N LEU A 118 8.24 -0.76 -15.90
CA LEU A 118 6.80 -0.95 -15.70
C LEU A 118 6.00 -1.02 -17.00
N GLY A 119 6.61 -0.71 -18.14
CA GLY A 119 5.93 -0.62 -19.43
C GLY A 119 4.89 0.51 -19.48
N VAL A 120 5.18 1.64 -18.83
CA VAL A 120 4.30 2.81 -18.77
C VAL A 120 5.03 4.04 -19.33
N PRO A 121 4.31 5.03 -19.87
CA PRO A 121 4.94 6.27 -20.32
C PRO A 121 5.51 7.09 -19.14
N GLU A 122 6.46 7.99 -19.40
CA GLU A 122 7.17 8.74 -18.35
C GLU A 122 6.26 9.72 -17.57
N ASP A 123 5.19 10.16 -18.20
CA ASP A 123 4.13 11.02 -17.67
C ASP A 123 2.91 10.24 -17.17
N ALA A 124 2.95 8.90 -17.20
CA ALA A 124 1.87 8.00 -16.79
C ALA A 124 1.23 8.39 -15.46
N ASP A 125 -0.10 8.34 -15.38
CA ASP A 125 -0.87 8.64 -14.18
C ASP A 125 -0.65 7.69 -13.01
N THR A 126 -0.87 8.15 -11.77
CA THR A 126 -0.67 7.34 -10.55
C THR A 126 -1.54 6.08 -10.61
N ARG A 127 -2.76 6.22 -11.12
CA ARG A 127 -3.69 5.11 -11.35
C ARG A 127 -3.12 4.10 -12.35
N LEU A 128 -2.53 4.58 -13.45
CA LEU A 128 -1.93 3.75 -14.48
C LEU A 128 -0.68 3.01 -13.97
N ILE A 129 0.20 3.70 -13.25
CA ILE A 129 1.38 3.10 -12.60
C ILE A 129 0.95 1.95 -11.67
N GLN A 130 -0.08 2.17 -10.84
CA GLN A 130 -0.60 1.14 -9.95
C GLN A 130 -1.28 -0.01 -10.69
N ARG A 131 -2.00 0.27 -11.79
CA ARG A 131 -2.62 -0.74 -12.65
C ARG A 131 -1.55 -1.63 -13.31
N ALA A 132 -0.55 -1.04 -13.94
CA ALA A 132 0.56 -1.75 -14.56
C ALA A 132 1.35 -2.58 -13.54
N PHE A 133 1.66 -2.02 -12.37
CA PHE A 133 2.32 -2.75 -11.29
C PHE A 133 1.54 -3.99 -10.84
N ARG A 134 0.22 -3.84 -10.59
CA ARG A 134 -0.63 -4.98 -10.19
C ARG A 134 -0.69 -6.05 -11.28
N TYR A 135 -0.75 -5.64 -12.54
CA TYR A 135 -0.74 -6.56 -13.66
C TYR A 135 0.56 -7.38 -13.70
N TRP A 136 1.73 -6.74 -13.64
CA TRP A 136 3.02 -7.43 -13.74
C TRP A 136 3.38 -8.23 -12.50
N ILE A 137 3.08 -7.75 -11.28
CA ILE A 137 3.33 -8.52 -10.05
C ILE A 137 2.50 -9.80 -10.03
N ARG A 138 1.26 -9.79 -10.54
CA ARG A 138 0.50 -11.03 -10.69
C ARG A 138 1.23 -12.00 -11.60
N GLN A 139 1.83 -11.53 -12.71
CA GLN A 139 2.54 -12.41 -13.64
C GLN A 139 3.86 -12.96 -13.07
N TYR A 140 4.65 -12.14 -12.39
CA TYR A 140 5.97 -12.49 -11.87
C TYR A 140 5.97 -12.90 -10.38
N HIS A 141 4.81 -13.24 -9.81
CA HIS A 141 4.73 -13.62 -8.40
C HIS A 141 5.49 -14.94 -8.16
N PRO A 142 6.32 -15.06 -7.09
CA PRO A 142 7.06 -16.29 -6.80
C PRO A 142 6.16 -17.52 -6.61
N ASP A 143 4.92 -17.32 -6.15
CA ASP A 143 3.96 -18.40 -5.92
C ASP A 143 3.30 -18.92 -7.21
N ARG A 144 3.63 -18.37 -8.39
CA ARG A 144 3.10 -18.89 -9.66
C ARG A 144 4.02 -19.97 -10.25
N PRO A 145 3.56 -21.22 -10.40
CA PRO A 145 4.41 -22.33 -10.81
C PRO A 145 4.80 -22.36 -12.30
N HIS A 146 4.19 -21.52 -13.17
CA HIS A 146 4.37 -21.59 -14.63
C HIS A 146 4.95 -20.32 -15.27
N ALA A 147 5.08 -19.23 -14.51
CA ALA A 147 5.85 -18.08 -14.93
C ALA A 147 7.21 -18.25 -14.28
N GLY A 148 8.28 -18.40 -15.09
CA GLY A 148 9.65 -18.54 -14.57
C GLY A 148 9.84 -17.57 -13.41
N SER A 149 10.01 -18.13 -12.21
CA SER A 149 9.97 -17.44 -10.92
C SER A 149 11.10 -16.40 -10.87
N ASP A 150 10.82 -15.23 -11.41
CA ASP A 150 11.77 -14.14 -11.52
C ASP A 150 11.54 -13.22 -10.32
N VAL A 151 11.90 -13.74 -9.14
CA VAL A 151 11.87 -13.00 -7.87
C VAL A 151 12.62 -11.67 -8.01
N GLU A 152 13.68 -11.66 -8.81
CA GLU A 152 14.41 -10.43 -9.14
C GLU A 152 13.54 -9.45 -9.91
N MET A 153 12.78 -9.92 -10.91
CA MET A 153 11.83 -9.08 -11.63
C MET A 153 10.74 -8.51 -10.71
N ALA A 154 10.18 -9.30 -9.78
CA ALA A 154 9.21 -8.80 -8.80
C ALA A 154 9.80 -7.70 -7.90
N ARG A 155 11.06 -7.88 -7.45
CA ARG A 155 11.79 -6.85 -6.70
C ARG A 155 12.02 -5.59 -7.54
N LYS A 156 12.43 -5.74 -8.81
CA LYS A 156 12.62 -4.61 -9.75
C LYS A 156 11.33 -3.83 -9.99
N LEU A 157 10.22 -4.51 -10.23
CA LEU A 157 8.89 -3.89 -10.40
C LEU A 157 8.49 -3.08 -9.15
N THR A 158 8.78 -3.60 -7.96
CA THR A 158 8.53 -2.91 -6.69
C THR A 158 9.37 -1.64 -6.57
N GLY A 159 10.66 -1.72 -6.88
CA GLY A 159 11.57 -0.58 -6.90
C GLY A 159 11.15 0.49 -7.92
N ALA A 160 10.81 0.07 -9.14
CA ALA A 160 10.35 0.95 -10.21
C ALA A 160 9.08 1.71 -9.81
N ARG A 161 8.10 1.03 -9.20
CA ARG A 161 6.88 1.68 -8.69
C ARG A 161 7.19 2.74 -7.65
N ALA A 162 8.03 2.41 -6.66
CA ALA A 162 8.37 3.33 -5.59
C ALA A 162 9.05 4.61 -6.13
N GLU A 163 9.99 4.43 -7.07
CA GLU A 163 10.71 5.52 -7.72
C GLU A 163 9.78 6.46 -8.50
N LEU A 164 8.86 5.92 -9.33
CA LEU A 164 7.91 6.74 -10.08
C LEU A 164 6.98 7.55 -9.17
N LEU A 165 6.47 6.93 -8.10
CA LEU A 165 5.60 7.61 -7.14
C LEU A 165 6.36 8.72 -6.39
N ARG A 166 7.61 8.45 -5.99
CA ARG A 166 8.48 9.45 -5.33
C ARG A 166 8.76 10.64 -6.24
N ARG A 167 9.16 10.40 -7.50
CA ARG A 167 9.38 11.47 -8.49
C ARG A 167 8.15 12.32 -8.69
N ARG A 168 6.97 11.71 -8.70
CA ARG A 168 5.71 12.43 -8.85
C ARG A 168 5.37 13.29 -7.65
N LEU A 169 5.61 12.80 -6.44
CA LEU A 169 5.45 13.55 -5.21
C LEU A 169 6.35 14.79 -5.21
N ILE A 170 7.62 14.64 -5.60
CA ILE A 170 8.58 15.76 -5.72
C ILE A 170 8.09 16.78 -6.75
N ARG A 171 7.62 16.32 -7.93
CA ARG A 171 7.05 17.21 -8.96
C ARG A 171 5.85 18.00 -8.44
N ARG A 172 4.94 17.35 -7.68
CA ARG A 172 3.78 18.02 -7.08
C ARG A 172 4.22 19.06 -6.04
N TYR A 173 5.18 18.72 -5.19
CA TYR A 173 5.70 19.64 -4.18
C TYR A 173 6.35 20.88 -4.82
N ARG A 174 7.17 20.68 -5.86
CA ARG A 174 7.79 21.80 -6.60
C ARG A 174 6.75 22.71 -7.26
N LYS A 175 5.69 22.15 -7.84
CA LYS A 175 4.60 22.94 -8.45
C LYS A 175 3.81 23.77 -7.44
N ASN A 176 3.72 23.33 -6.20
CA ASN A 176 3.00 24.06 -5.14
C ASN A 176 3.88 25.11 -4.43
N ALA A 177 5.20 25.07 -4.64
CA ALA A 177 6.16 25.98 -4.04
C ALA A 177 6.55 27.16 -4.94
N ALA A 178 6.18 27.10 -6.22
CA ALA A 178 6.34 28.16 -7.21
C ALA A 178 5.01 28.90 -7.37
#